data_AF-A0A7R7TA40-F1
#
_entry.id   AF-A0A7R7TA40-F1
#
_cell.length_a   1.000
_cell.length_b   1.000
_cell.length_c   1.000
_cell.angle_alpha   90.00
_cell.angle_beta   90.00
_cell.angle_gamma   90.00
#
_symmetry.space_group_name_H-M   'P 1'
#
loop_
_entity.id
_entity.type
_entity.pdbx_description
1 polymer ?
#
loop_
_entity_poly.entity_id
_entity_poly.type
_entity_poly.pdbx_seq_one_letter_code
_entity_poly.pdbx_strand_id
1 'polypeptide(L)'
;MLLKGVLVQNREKVFEPKSGKSIGFLSALHVCRQKFGLTDAEAGTFRMINSLRDVEQHWIGFIEEDVLYLNTRATITAFDAYMRRALEIDLSSVIPSRVLPVSTMPPGNFDFLIDREFQLITQLLQPGNRKRDEARARIRTLLAMEGLAAEEIEISERDINRIERAVRAGVELGQIFPRLNTIASTIEGEGTAIVVRFAKKEGAPVQFIGGDDPQNAAAVREVDLQKKFYLSATGLAKKVKLTAPRSHALRMHLGIDADPACCRVFEFGKAKHPQFSDNAVARMKEALDGGIDMGAVWANRGQVAFAGEAATA
;
A
#
# COMPACT_ATOMS: atom_id res chain seq x y z
N MET A 1 -3.87 -3.22 17.67
CA MET A 1 -3.42 -2.76 19.00
C MET A 1 -1.89 -2.85 19.16
N LEU A 2 -1.25 -3.96 18.77
CA LEU A 2 0.21 -4.16 18.92
C LEU A 2 1.07 -3.03 18.34
N LEU A 3 0.79 -2.55 17.12
CA LEU A 3 1.51 -1.42 16.53
C LEU A 3 1.44 -0.15 17.38
N LYS A 4 0.28 0.12 18.00
CA LYS A 4 0.12 1.26 18.92
C LYS A 4 0.93 1.07 20.20
N GLY A 5 1.17 -0.17 20.63
CA GLY A 5 2.08 -0.47 21.74
C GLY A 5 3.49 0.04 21.47
N VAL A 6 4.01 -0.19 20.25
CA VAL A 6 5.30 0.37 19.82
C VAL A 6 5.30 1.89 19.87
N LEU A 7 4.25 2.52 19.36
CA LEU A 7 4.12 3.98 19.38
C LEU A 7 4.10 4.54 20.81
N VAL A 8 3.31 3.94 21.70
CA VAL A 8 3.22 4.37 23.11
C VAL A 8 4.56 4.22 23.81
N GLN A 9 5.27 3.11 23.60
CA GLN A 9 6.59 2.89 24.22
C GLN A 9 7.60 3.95 23.77
N ASN A 10 7.51 4.39 22.52
CA ASN A 10 8.34 5.44 21.94
C ASN A 10 7.79 6.87 22.18
N ARG A 11 6.80 7.02 23.06
CA ARG A 11 6.16 8.32 23.43
C ARG A 11 5.51 9.05 22.24
N GLU A 12 5.09 8.32 21.22
CA GLU A 12 4.34 8.88 20.10
C GLU A 12 2.86 9.03 20.43
N LYS A 13 2.24 10.04 19.82
CA LYS A 13 0.81 10.33 20.03
C LYS A 13 -0.04 9.31 19.28
N VAL A 14 -0.80 8.51 20.04
CA VAL A 14 -1.75 7.52 19.49
C VAL A 14 -3.20 8.02 19.46
N PHE A 15 -3.44 9.26 19.89
CA PHE A 15 -4.74 9.92 19.84
C PHE A 15 -4.67 11.17 18.97
N GLU A 16 -5.68 11.35 18.12
CA GLU A 16 -5.83 12.54 17.31
C GLU A 16 -6.28 13.73 18.17
N PRO A 17 -5.57 14.86 18.15
CA PRO A 17 -5.89 16.00 19.02
C PRO A 17 -7.28 16.60 18.79
N LYS A 18 -7.80 16.52 17.57
CA LYS A 18 -9.10 17.12 17.21
C LYS A 18 -10.28 16.24 17.59
N SER A 19 -10.20 14.94 17.30
CA SER A 19 -11.31 14.02 17.52
C SER A 19 -11.29 13.38 18.90
N GLY A 20 -10.14 13.41 19.59
CA GLY A 20 -9.89 12.67 20.83
C GLY A 20 -9.89 11.14 20.63
N LYS A 21 -10.04 10.66 19.39
CA LYS A 21 -10.09 9.24 19.07
C LYS A 21 -8.69 8.69 18.85
N SER A 22 -8.52 7.40 19.12
CA SER A 22 -7.25 6.74 18.82
C SER A 22 -7.05 6.66 17.30
N ILE A 23 -5.81 6.84 16.83
CA ILE A 23 -5.46 6.78 15.41
C ILE A 23 -5.88 5.44 14.77
N GLY A 24 -6.15 5.43 13.47
CA GLY A 24 -6.51 4.22 12.73
C GLY A 24 -5.38 3.19 12.63
N PHE A 25 -5.70 1.99 12.15
CA PHE A 25 -4.72 0.93 11.91
C PHE A 25 -3.66 1.37 10.88
N LEU A 26 -4.09 1.88 9.72
CA LEU A 26 -3.20 2.36 8.67
C LEU A 26 -2.31 3.51 9.15
N SER A 27 -2.86 4.44 9.94
CA SER A 27 -2.08 5.53 10.53
C SER A 27 -1.00 5.00 11.46
N ALA A 28 -1.32 4.05 12.35
CA ALA A 28 -0.32 3.44 13.23
C ALA A 28 0.75 2.67 12.43
N LEU A 29 0.33 1.94 11.39
CA LEU A 29 1.23 1.22 10.49
C LEU A 29 2.23 2.16 9.81
N HIS A 30 1.74 3.27 9.27
CA HIS A 30 2.56 4.26 8.58
C HIS A 30 3.62 4.88 9.49
N VAL A 31 3.23 5.27 10.72
CA VAL A 31 4.17 5.83 11.69
C VAL A 31 5.23 4.79 12.10
N CYS A 32 4.83 3.54 12.35
CA CYS A 32 5.76 2.44 12.62
C CYS A 32 6.76 2.22 11.49
N ARG A 33 6.30 2.25 10.22
CA ARG A 33 7.16 2.11 9.04
C ARG A 33 8.16 3.25 8.91
N GLN A 34 7.72 4.48 9.15
CA GLN A 34 8.56 5.66 8.99
C GLN A 34 9.60 5.84 10.09
N LYS A 35 9.28 5.45 11.33
CA LYS A 35 10.08 5.84 12.51
C LYS A 35 10.63 4.69 13.32
N PHE A 36 10.01 3.51 13.27
CA PHE A 36 10.27 2.45 14.23
C PHE A 36 10.64 1.11 13.58
N GLY A 37 11.22 1.16 12.38
CA GLY A 37 11.87 0.00 11.76
C GLY A 37 10.93 -1.14 11.36
N LEU A 38 9.65 -0.83 11.14
CA LEU A 38 8.72 -1.78 10.50
C LEU A 38 9.09 -1.89 9.02
N THR A 39 9.36 -3.10 8.56
CA THR A 39 9.78 -3.34 7.17
C THR A 39 8.61 -3.25 6.19
N ASP A 40 8.90 -3.03 4.91
CA ASP A 40 7.86 -3.00 3.86
C ASP A 40 7.12 -4.33 3.71
N ALA A 41 7.84 -5.46 3.89
CA ALA A 41 7.27 -6.80 3.85
C ALA A 41 6.28 -7.05 5.00
N GLU A 42 6.66 -6.68 6.23
CA GLU A 42 5.76 -6.76 7.39
C GLU A 42 4.57 -5.83 7.21
N ALA A 43 4.80 -4.60 6.73
CA ALA A 43 3.74 -3.64 6.45
C ALA A 43 2.78 -4.14 5.36
N GLY A 44 3.27 -4.88 4.35
CA GLY A 44 2.46 -5.54 3.34
C GLY A 44 1.56 -6.62 3.93
N THR A 45 2.14 -7.51 4.75
CA THR A 45 1.40 -8.55 5.47
C THR A 45 0.29 -7.94 6.35
N PHE A 46 0.59 -6.86 7.08
CA PHE A 46 -0.37 -6.16 7.92
C PHE A 46 -1.48 -5.46 7.11
N ARG A 47 -1.17 -4.88 5.94
CA ARG A 47 -2.17 -4.31 5.04
C ARG A 47 -3.10 -5.38 4.46
N MET A 48 -2.54 -6.52 4.07
CA MET A 48 -3.31 -7.63 3.53
C MET A 48 -4.38 -8.09 4.52
N ILE A 49 -4.02 -8.36 5.79
CA ILE A 49 -4.99 -8.93 6.74
C ILE A 49 -6.07 -7.90 7.09
N ASN A 50 -5.69 -6.62 7.16
CA ASN A 50 -6.65 -5.53 7.31
C ASN A 50 -7.59 -5.43 6.11
N SER A 51 -7.09 -5.63 4.89
CA SER A 51 -7.90 -5.60 3.67
C SER A 51 -8.86 -6.78 3.60
N LEU A 52 -8.43 -8.00 3.97
CA LEU A 52 -9.32 -9.16 4.09
C LEU A 52 -10.42 -8.90 5.13
N ARG A 53 -10.04 -8.36 6.30
CA ARG A 53 -10.99 -7.99 7.36
C ARG A 53 -11.96 -6.89 6.92
N ASP A 54 -11.51 -5.94 6.11
CA ASP A 54 -12.34 -4.87 5.56
C ASP A 54 -13.34 -5.38 4.52
N VAL A 55 -12.90 -6.30 3.65
CA VAL A 55 -13.77 -7.02 2.72
C VAL A 55 -14.90 -7.71 3.47
N GLU A 56 -14.61 -8.50 4.50
CA GLU A 56 -15.66 -9.21 5.26
C GLU A 56 -16.55 -8.26 6.08
N GLN A 57 -16.05 -7.09 6.46
CA GLN A 57 -16.85 -6.12 7.21
C GLN A 57 -17.86 -5.40 6.33
N HIS A 58 -17.49 -5.10 5.08
CA HIS A 58 -18.28 -4.29 4.16
C HIS A 58 -19.01 -5.10 3.09
N TRP A 59 -18.56 -6.33 2.85
CA TRP A 59 -19.02 -7.23 1.80
C TRP A 59 -19.00 -8.67 2.30
N ILE A 60 -19.48 -9.60 1.45
CA ILE A 60 -19.19 -11.02 1.62
C ILE A 60 -17.88 -11.29 0.89
N GLY A 61 -16.85 -11.68 1.63
CA GLY A 61 -15.66 -12.30 1.08
C GLY A 61 -15.79 -13.82 1.08
N PHE A 62 -14.98 -14.48 0.26
CA PHE A 62 -14.84 -15.93 0.30
C PHE A 62 -13.36 -16.24 0.30
N ILE A 63 -12.87 -16.81 1.40
CA ILE A 63 -11.45 -17.09 1.61
C ILE A 63 -11.33 -18.59 1.87
N GLU A 64 -10.60 -19.30 1.02
CA GLU A 64 -10.28 -20.70 1.28
C GLU A 64 -9.43 -20.85 2.54
N GLU A 65 -9.58 -22.00 3.20
CA GLU A 65 -8.96 -22.29 4.50
C GLU A 65 -7.43 -22.19 4.45
N ASP A 66 -6.81 -22.68 3.38
CA ASP A 66 -5.35 -22.65 3.18
C ASP A 66 -4.83 -21.23 2.90
N VAL A 67 -5.57 -20.43 2.14
CA VAL A 67 -5.28 -19.00 1.93
C VAL A 67 -5.39 -18.25 3.26
N LEU A 68 -6.46 -18.49 4.03
CA LEU A 68 -6.63 -17.89 5.35
C LEU A 68 -5.49 -18.30 6.29
N TYR A 69 -5.10 -19.57 6.27
CA TYR A 69 -4.04 -20.10 7.11
C TYR A 69 -2.69 -19.45 6.78
N LEU A 70 -2.31 -19.45 5.50
CA LEU A 70 -1.06 -18.85 5.03
C LEU A 70 -0.94 -17.38 5.47
N ASN A 71 -2.00 -16.60 5.25
CA ASN A 71 -2.04 -15.17 5.57
C ASN A 71 -2.06 -14.89 7.07
N THR A 72 -2.80 -15.69 7.85
CA THR A 72 -2.83 -15.56 9.31
C THR A 72 -1.48 -15.91 9.91
N ARG A 73 -0.84 -16.99 9.43
CA ARG A 73 0.48 -17.40 9.92
C ARG A 73 1.57 -16.40 9.57
N ALA A 74 1.53 -15.84 8.36
CA ALA A 74 2.42 -14.74 7.97
C ALA A 74 2.24 -13.53 8.89
N THR A 75 1.01 -13.20 9.27
CA THR A 75 0.71 -12.08 10.17
C THR A 75 1.30 -12.29 11.57
N ILE A 76 1.14 -13.49 12.15
CA ILE A 76 1.72 -13.82 13.45
C ILE A 76 3.25 -13.77 13.38
N THR A 77 3.84 -14.35 12.32
CA THR A 77 5.29 -14.34 12.07
C THR A 77 5.82 -12.90 12.01
N ALA A 78 5.16 -12.03 11.24
CA ALA A 78 5.53 -10.64 11.10
C ALA A 78 5.41 -9.85 12.42
N PHE A 79 4.35 -10.10 13.21
CA PHE A 79 4.21 -9.47 14.52
C PHE A 79 5.28 -9.93 15.49
N ASP A 80 5.55 -11.23 15.60
CA ASP A 80 6.58 -11.74 16.51
C ASP A 80 7.96 -11.16 16.17
N ALA A 81 8.35 -11.21 14.89
CA ALA A 81 9.62 -10.66 14.43
C ALA A 81 9.72 -9.15 14.72
N TYR A 82 8.67 -8.38 14.44
CA TYR A 82 8.67 -6.94 14.65
C TYR A 82 8.69 -6.57 16.15
N MET A 83 7.89 -7.25 16.98
CA MET A 83 7.82 -6.98 18.42
C MET A 83 9.13 -7.30 19.13
N ARG A 84 9.81 -8.40 18.75
CA ARG A 84 11.15 -8.71 19.27
C ARG A 84 12.15 -7.60 18.96
N ARG A 85 12.14 -7.07 17.74
CA ARG A 85 13.08 -6.00 17.33
C ARG A 85 12.72 -4.64 17.94
N ALA A 86 11.45 -4.29 17.99
CA ALA A 86 11.00 -2.96 18.38
C ALA A 86 10.82 -2.79 19.90
N LEU A 87 10.57 -3.87 20.63
CA LEU A 87 10.20 -3.85 22.04
C LEU A 87 10.92 -4.90 22.90
N GLU A 88 11.76 -5.76 22.30
CA GLU A 88 12.42 -6.87 23.00
C GLU A 88 11.41 -7.86 23.63
N ILE A 89 10.20 -7.92 23.07
CA ILE A 89 9.12 -8.80 23.53
C ILE A 89 8.93 -9.94 22.54
N ASP A 90 9.04 -11.15 23.05
CA ASP A 90 8.57 -12.35 22.38
C ASP A 90 7.03 -12.40 22.43
N LEU A 91 6.36 -12.55 21.30
CA LEU A 91 4.90 -12.60 21.28
C LEU A 91 4.36 -13.79 22.09
N SER A 92 5.10 -14.91 22.12
CA SER A 92 4.74 -16.10 22.89
C SER A 92 4.86 -15.91 24.40
N SER A 93 5.63 -14.92 24.88
CA SER A 93 5.74 -14.65 26.32
C SER A 93 4.57 -13.84 26.88
N VAL A 94 3.79 -13.18 26.00
CA VAL A 94 2.68 -12.29 26.38
C VAL A 94 1.31 -12.77 25.92
N ILE A 95 1.24 -13.79 25.06
CA ILE A 95 -0.01 -14.43 24.64
C ILE A 95 -0.10 -15.81 25.31
N PRO A 96 -1.27 -16.22 25.84
CA PRO A 96 -1.45 -17.56 26.38
C PRO A 96 -1.09 -18.63 25.35
N SER A 97 -0.33 -19.65 25.78
CA SER A 97 -0.01 -20.83 24.98
C SER A 97 -1.30 -21.58 24.62
N ARG A 98 -1.89 -21.24 23.48
CA ARG A 98 -3.07 -21.89 22.92
C ARG A 98 -2.88 -22.05 21.43
N VAL A 99 -3.07 -23.28 20.95
CA VAL A 99 -3.12 -23.56 19.52
C VAL A 99 -4.59 -23.57 19.12
N LEU A 100 -5.02 -22.52 18.41
CA LEU A 100 -6.23 -22.63 17.60
C LEU A 100 -5.77 -23.10 16.22
N PRO A 101 -6.07 -24.34 15.79
CA PRO A 101 -5.76 -24.75 14.43
C PRO A 101 -6.58 -23.87 13.48
N VAL A 102 -5.86 -23.07 12.67
CA VAL A 102 -6.49 -22.26 11.61
C VAL A 102 -6.82 -23.14 10.42
N SER A 103 -6.06 -24.22 10.21
CA SER A 103 -6.34 -25.23 9.20
C SER A 103 -5.98 -26.64 9.66
N THR A 104 -6.68 -27.61 9.07
CA THR A 104 -6.36 -29.05 9.17
C THR A 104 -5.31 -29.50 8.15
N MET A 105 -4.96 -28.65 7.18
CA MET A 105 -4.00 -28.93 6.11
C MET A 105 -2.76 -28.04 6.22
N PRO A 106 -1.57 -28.50 5.77
CA PRO A 106 -0.41 -27.64 5.64
C PRO A 106 -0.68 -26.52 4.61
N PRO A 107 -0.08 -25.33 4.78
CA PRO A 107 -0.31 -24.24 3.85
C PRO A 107 0.35 -24.55 2.50
N GLY A 108 -0.40 -24.35 1.42
CA GLY A 108 0.13 -24.44 0.06
C GLY A 108 1.06 -23.26 -0.29
N ASN A 109 1.84 -23.42 -1.37
CA ASN A 109 2.61 -22.31 -1.94
C ASN A 109 1.66 -21.21 -2.44
N PHE A 110 1.96 -19.95 -2.11
CA PHE A 110 1.13 -18.79 -2.48
C PHE A 110 0.75 -18.76 -3.96
N ASP A 111 1.72 -18.90 -4.88
CA ASP A 111 1.47 -18.79 -6.32
C ASP A 111 0.44 -19.85 -6.77
N PHE A 112 0.58 -21.09 -6.28
CA PHE A 112 -0.37 -22.17 -6.54
C PHE A 112 -1.77 -21.89 -5.98
N LEU A 113 -1.85 -21.36 -4.76
CA LEU A 113 -3.13 -21.03 -4.14
C LEU A 113 -3.88 -19.94 -4.92
N ILE A 114 -3.18 -18.90 -5.38
CA ILE A 114 -3.77 -17.85 -6.21
C ILE A 114 -4.24 -18.40 -7.56
N ASP A 115 -3.41 -19.22 -8.22
CA ASP A 115 -3.78 -19.85 -9.50
C ASP A 115 -5.04 -20.70 -9.35
N ARG A 116 -5.12 -21.51 -8.29
CA ARG A 116 -6.29 -22.33 -7.99
C ARG A 116 -7.54 -21.47 -7.77
N GLU A 117 -7.43 -20.41 -6.98
CA GLU A 117 -8.55 -19.48 -6.74
C GLU A 117 -9.03 -18.83 -8.04
N PHE A 118 -8.10 -18.43 -8.92
CA PHE A 118 -8.43 -17.82 -10.19
C PHE A 118 -9.11 -18.80 -11.16
N GLN A 119 -8.67 -20.05 -11.19
CA GLN A 119 -9.33 -21.12 -11.95
C GLN A 119 -10.76 -21.35 -11.44
N LEU A 120 -10.98 -21.35 -10.13
CA LEU A 120 -12.32 -21.46 -9.55
C LEU A 120 -13.21 -20.28 -9.96
N ILE A 121 -12.72 -19.05 -9.88
CA ILE A 121 -13.46 -17.86 -10.35
C ILE A 121 -13.86 -18.02 -11.82
N THR A 122 -12.93 -18.49 -12.66
CA THR A 122 -13.18 -18.72 -14.09
C THR A 122 -14.29 -19.76 -14.30
N GLN A 123 -14.27 -20.86 -13.56
CA GLN A 123 -15.32 -21.89 -13.61
C GLN A 123 -16.68 -21.33 -13.16
N LEU A 124 -16.72 -20.58 -12.04
CA LEU A 124 -17.94 -20.01 -11.50
C LEU A 124 -18.60 -18.98 -12.45
N LEU A 125 -17.80 -18.32 -13.30
CA LEU A 125 -18.26 -17.32 -14.27
C LEU A 125 -18.60 -17.89 -15.66
N GLN A 126 -18.48 -19.21 -15.88
CA GLN A 126 -18.87 -19.83 -17.13
C GLN A 126 -20.36 -19.62 -17.45
N PRO A 127 -20.75 -19.53 -18.74
CA PRO A 127 -22.15 -19.43 -19.14
C PRO A 127 -22.99 -20.57 -18.56
N GLY A 128 -24.18 -20.24 -18.05
CA GLY A 128 -25.08 -21.22 -17.44
C GLY A 128 -24.88 -21.45 -15.94
N ASN A 129 -23.76 -20.98 -15.35
CA ASN A 129 -23.55 -21.03 -13.91
C ASN A 129 -24.23 -19.87 -13.20
N ARG A 130 -25.09 -20.18 -12.22
CA ARG A 130 -25.76 -19.20 -11.34
C ARG A 130 -24.97 -18.93 -10.07
N LYS A 131 -23.64 -18.85 -10.17
CA LYS A 131 -22.72 -18.67 -9.01
C LYS A 131 -21.91 -17.36 -9.09
N ARG A 132 -22.48 -16.34 -9.73
CA ARG A 132 -21.86 -15.04 -9.92
C ARG A 132 -21.45 -14.38 -8.60
N ASP A 133 -22.28 -14.48 -7.57
CA ASP A 133 -22.03 -13.80 -6.30
C ASP A 133 -20.83 -14.41 -5.55
N GLU A 134 -20.68 -15.74 -5.60
CA GLU A 134 -19.51 -16.44 -5.07
C GLU A 134 -18.24 -16.04 -5.84
N ALA A 135 -18.29 -15.98 -7.17
CA ALA A 135 -17.17 -15.52 -7.98
C ALA A 135 -16.76 -14.09 -7.61
N ARG A 136 -17.72 -13.19 -7.40
CA ARG A 136 -17.44 -11.80 -6.97
C ARG A 136 -16.83 -11.76 -5.57
N ALA A 137 -17.30 -12.59 -4.63
CA ALA A 137 -16.72 -12.69 -3.30
C ALA A 137 -15.25 -13.14 -3.34
N ARG A 138 -14.92 -14.15 -4.17
CA ARG A 138 -13.54 -14.60 -4.40
C ARG A 138 -12.67 -13.55 -5.09
N ILE A 139 -13.22 -12.80 -6.06
CA ILE A 139 -12.52 -11.66 -6.68
C ILE A 139 -12.15 -10.60 -5.63
N ARG A 140 -13.05 -10.30 -4.67
CA ARG A 140 -12.75 -9.35 -3.58
C ARG A 140 -11.60 -9.84 -2.72
N THR A 141 -11.55 -11.14 -2.42
CA THR A 141 -10.43 -11.76 -1.70
C THR A 141 -9.10 -11.57 -2.43
N LEU A 142 -9.05 -11.87 -3.73
CA LEU A 142 -7.82 -11.67 -4.53
C LEU A 142 -7.41 -10.19 -4.59
N LEU A 143 -8.37 -9.27 -4.74
CA LEU A 143 -8.12 -7.83 -4.69
C LEU A 143 -7.56 -7.37 -3.34
N ALA A 144 -8.06 -7.92 -2.23
CA ALA A 144 -7.55 -7.61 -0.90
C ALA A 144 -6.11 -8.11 -0.70
N MET A 145 -5.77 -9.25 -1.29
CA MET A 145 -4.43 -9.83 -1.23
C MET A 145 -3.36 -9.00 -1.95
N GLU A 146 -3.75 -8.12 -2.89
CA GLU A 146 -2.81 -7.15 -3.47
C GLU A 146 -2.21 -6.21 -2.40
N GLY A 147 -2.77 -6.18 -1.17
CA GLY A 147 -2.30 -5.38 -0.04
C GLY A 147 -0.90 -5.75 0.39
N LEU A 148 -0.45 -6.96 0.05
CA LEU A 148 0.93 -7.41 0.19
C LEU A 148 1.88 -6.50 -0.61
N ALA A 149 1.48 -6.08 -1.82
CA ALA A 149 2.33 -5.33 -2.73
C ALA A 149 2.11 -3.82 -2.65
N ALA A 150 0.85 -3.37 -2.54
CA ALA A 150 0.47 -1.98 -2.78
C ALA A 150 -0.17 -1.30 -1.58
N GLU A 151 0.26 -0.06 -1.32
CA GLU A 151 -0.30 0.78 -0.26
C GLU A 151 -1.70 1.24 -0.67
N GLU A 152 -2.62 1.25 0.28
CA GLU A 152 -4.01 1.73 0.14
C GLU A 152 -4.80 1.05 -0.99
N ILE A 153 -5.52 -0.01 -0.59
CA ILE A 153 -6.38 -0.79 -1.49
C ILE A 153 -7.81 -0.51 -1.12
N GLU A 154 -8.47 0.27 -1.95
CA GLU A 154 -9.92 0.39 -1.93
C GLU A 154 -10.50 -0.58 -2.96
N ILE A 155 -11.50 -1.35 -2.53
CA ILE A 155 -12.21 -2.30 -3.38
C ILE A 155 -13.56 -1.69 -3.70
N SER A 156 -13.77 -1.36 -4.97
CA SER A 156 -15.04 -0.79 -5.45
C SER A 156 -15.83 -1.81 -6.27
N GLU A 157 -17.16 -1.64 -6.30
CA GLU A 157 -18.03 -2.41 -7.20
C GLU A 157 -17.67 -2.21 -8.69
N ARG A 158 -17.08 -1.06 -9.05
CA ARG A 158 -16.58 -0.78 -10.40
C ARG A 158 -15.40 -1.69 -10.74
N ASP A 159 -14.44 -1.84 -9.83
CA ASP A 159 -13.28 -2.71 -10.02
C ASP A 159 -13.72 -4.17 -10.16
N ILE A 160 -14.64 -4.62 -9.32
CA ILE A 160 -15.20 -5.98 -9.38
C ILE A 160 -15.89 -6.21 -10.72
N ASN A 161 -16.73 -5.27 -11.18
CA ASN A 161 -17.41 -5.37 -12.46
C ASN A 161 -16.42 -5.44 -13.64
N ARG A 162 -15.31 -4.69 -13.59
CA ARG A 162 -14.27 -4.74 -14.62
C ARG A 162 -13.57 -6.09 -14.62
N ILE A 163 -13.14 -6.57 -13.45
CA ILE A 163 -12.45 -7.85 -13.32
C ILE A 163 -13.35 -9.00 -13.76
N GLU A 164 -14.62 -9.00 -13.35
CA GLU A 164 -15.60 -10.00 -13.78
C GLU A 164 -15.69 -10.07 -15.33
N ARG A 165 -15.72 -8.92 -16.01
CA ARG A 165 -15.72 -8.87 -17.48
C ARG A 165 -14.41 -9.39 -18.08
N ALA A 166 -13.27 -9.04 -17.49
CA ALA A 166 -11.96 -9.50 -17.95
C ALA A 166 -11.82 -11.02 -17.82
N VAL A 167 -12.25 -11.61 -16.70
CA VAL A 167 -12.26 -13.07 -16.52
C VAL A 167 -13.16 -13.75 -17.54
N ARG A 168 -14.37 -13.22 -17.78
CA ARG A 168 -15.27 -13.77 -18.82
C ARG A 168 -14.70 -13.65 -20.23
N ALA A 169 -13.83 -12.67 -20.48
CA ALA A 169 -13.12 -12.49 -21.75
C ALA A 169 -11.88 -13.39 -21.87
N GLY A 170 -11.57 -14.22 -20.87
CA GLY A 170 -10.42 -15.13 -20.88
C GLY A 170 -9.08 -14.43 -20.66
N VAL A 171 -9.07 -13.25 -20.02
CA VAL A 171 -7.82 -12.55 -19.68
C VAL A 171 -7.09 -13.31 -18.56
N GLU A 172 -5.79 -13.48 -18.73
CA GLU A 172 -4.92 -14.22 -17.79
C GLU A 172 -4.79 -13.53 -16.42
N LEU A 173 -4.60 -14.34 -15.36
CA LEU A 173 -4.44 -13.89 -13.97
C LEU A 173 -3.45 -12.73 -13.85
N GLY A 174 -2.28 -12.87 -14.46
CA GLY A 174 -1.19 -11.90 -14.34
C GLY A 174 -1.49 -10.52 -14.94
N GLN A 175 -2.46 -10.44 -15.85
CA GLN A 175 -2.92 -9.16 -16.43
C GLN A 175 -4.03 -8.53 -15.59
N ILE A 176 -4.87 -9.35 -14.95
CA ILE A 176 -5.97 -8.88 -14.09
C ILE A 176 -5.45 -8.46 -12.71
N PHE A 177 -4.51 -9.22 -12.14
CA PHE A 177 -3.93 -9.02 -10.81
C PHE A 177 -2.40 -8.91 -10.89
N PRO A 178 -1.85 -7.91 -11.60
CA PRO A 178 -0.41 -7.81 -11.85
C PRO A 178 0.42 -7.67 -10.57
N ARG A 179 -0.18 -7.16 -9.49
CA ARG A 179 0.50 -6.98 -8.20
C ARG A 179 0.72 -8.30 -7.47
N LEU A 180 -0.16 -9.29 -7.63
CA LEU A 180 0.00 -10.60 -6.99
C LEU A 180 1.23 -11.33 -7.55
N ASN A 181 1.50 -11.18 -8.85
CA ASN A 181 2.69 -11.75 -9.50
C ASN A 181 4.00 -11.25 -8.92
N THR A 182 4.01 -10.10 -8.25
CA THR A 182 5.21 -9.53 -7.62
C THR A 182 5.49 -10.09 -6.23
N ILE A 183 4.62 -10.96 -5.69
CA ILE A 183 4.79 -11.53 -4.36
C ILE A 183 5.50 -12.87 -4.45
N ALA A 184 6.43 -13.10 -3.54
CA ALA A 184 7.02 -14.40 -3.24
C ALA A 184 6.69 -14.79 -1.81
N SER A 185 6.49 -16.09 -1.56
CA SER A 185 6.31 -16.64 -0.22
C SER A 185 7.38 -17.66 0.10
N THR A 186 7.93 -17.60 1.31
CA THR A 186 8.81 -18.64 1.87
C THR A 186 8.11 -19.26 3.07
N ILE A 187 8.09 -20.60 3.11
CA ILE A 187 7.49 -21.41 4.17
C ILE A 187 8.60 -22.30 4.74
N GLU A 188 8.84 -22.20 6.05
CA GLU A 188 9.87 -22.96 6.77
C GLU A 188 9.26 -23.68 7.97
N GLY A 189 9.80 -24.83 8.37
CA GLY A 189 9.33 -25.59 9.54
C GLY A 189 8.09 -26.46 9.29
N GLU A 190 7.67 -27.18 10.34
CA GLU A 190 6.57 -28.15 10.28
C GLU A 190 5.60 -28.00 11.46
N GLY A 191 4.35 -28.44 11.26
CA GLY A 191 3.31 -28.45 12.29
C GLY A 191 3.06 -27.06 12.90
N THR A 192 3.27 -26.93 14.21
CA THR A 192 3.05 -25.67 14.95
C THR A 192 4.20 -24.66 14.80
N ALA A 193 5.35 -25.11 14.28
CA ALA A 193 6.56 -24.30 14.10
C ALA A 193 6.67 -23.64 12.72
N ILE A 194 5.64 -23.76 11.86
CA ILE A 194 5.66 -23.21 10.50
C ILE A 194 5.95 -21.70 10.52
N VAL A 195 6.83 -21.19 9.69
CA VAL A 195 7.11 -19.76 9.55
C VAL A 195 6.76 -19.37 8.13
N VAL A 196 5.96 -18.32 7.95
CA VAL A 196 5.58 -17.83 6.62
C VAL A 196 6.06 -16.40 6.47
N ARG A 197 6.77 -16.13 5.38
CA ARG A 197 7.23 -14.78 5.03
C ARG A 197 6.81 -14.44 3.61
N PHE A 198 6.30 -13.23 3.43
CA PHE A 198 6.10 -12.66 2.11
C PHE A 198 7.20 -11.65 1.80
N ALA A 199 7.65 -11.65 0.55
CA ALA A 199 8.58 -10.67 0.01
C ALA A 199 8.12 -10.22 -1.37
N LYS A 200 8.56 -9.04 -1.81
CA LYS A 200 8.43 -8.66 -3.22
C LYS A 200 9.52 -9.38 -4.01
N LYS A 201 9.19 -9.98 -5.14
CA LYS A 201 10.14 -10.50 -6.12
C LYS A 201 11.00 -9.33 -6.60
N GLU A 202 12.32 -9.50 -6.65
CA GLU A 202 13.21 -8.55 -7.31
C GLU A 202 12.92 -8.62 -8.82
N GLY A 203 12.25 -7.60 -9.36
CA GLY A 203 11.78 -7.58 -10.74
C GLY A 203 11.25 -6.21 -11.13
N ALA A 204 11.11 -5.98 -12.44
CA ALA A 204 10.78 -4.67 -13.01
C ALA A 204 9.54 -4.05 -12.34
N PRO A 205 9.59 -2.75 -11.98
CA PRO A 205 8.44 -2.06 -11.40
C PRO A 205 7.22 -2.24 -12.31
N VAL A 206 6.09 -2.67 -11.75
CA VAL A 206 4.82 -2.68 -12.48
C VAL A 206 4.53 -1.24 -12.90
N GLN A 207 4.69 -0.95 -14.19
CA GLN A 207 4.38 0.37 -14.73
C GLN A 207 2.88 0.59 -14.61
N PHE A 208 2.51 1.68 -13.94
CA PHE A 208 1.14 2.17 -13.92
C PHE A 208 0.84 2.75 -15.31
N ILE A 209 0.15 1.99 -16.16
CA ILE A 209 -0.32 2.49 -17.44
C ILE A 209 -1.52 3.40 -17.18
N GLY A 210 -1.47 4.64 -17.67
CA GLY A 210 -2.57 5.61 -17.61
C GLY A 210 -3.76 5.16 -18.46
N GLY A 211 -4.97 5.52 -18.04
CA GLY A 211 -6.26 4.98 -18.53
C GLY A 211 -6.66 5.20 -19.99
N ASP A 212 -5.76 5.62 -20.87
CA ASP A 212 -6.08 5.99 -22.26
C ASP A 212 -5.58 5.01 -23.33
N ASP A 213 -5.16 3.79 -22.95
CA ASP A 213 -4.81 2.74 -23.92
C ASP A 213 -5.94 1.69 -24.06
N PRO A 214 -6.65 1.63 -25.21
CA PRO A 214 -7.81 0.75 -25.42
C PRO A 214 -7.51 -0.75 -25.29
N GLN A 215 -6.24 -1.17 -25.47
CA GLN A 215 -5.84 -2.57 -25.40
C GLN A 215 -5.50 -3.04 -23.97
N ASN A 216 -5.27 -2.11 -23.02
CA ASN A 216 -4.81 -2.40 -21.65
C ASN A 216 -5.77 -1.93 -20.54
N ALA A 217 -6.98 -1.49 -20.89
CA ALA A 217 -7.97 -0.96 -19.96
C ALA A 217 -8.36 -1.91 -18.80
N ALA A 218 -8.06 -3.21 -18.91
CA ALA A 218 -8.29 -4.20 -17.86
C ALA A 218 -7.31 -4.06 -16.67
N ALA A 219 -6.09 -3.55 -16.88
CA ALA A 219 -5.02 -3.48 -15.89
C ALA A 219 -4.91 -2.11 -15.18
N VAL A 220 -5.65 -1.09 -15.64
CA VAL A 220 -5.52 0.27 -15.11
C VAL A 220 -6.36 0.47 -13.85
N ARG A 221 -5.82 0.15 -12.68
CA ARG A 221 -6.47 0.54 -11.41
C ARG A 221 -6.43 2.07 -11.29
N GLU A 222 -7.61 2.72 -11.28
CA GLU A 222 -7.74 4.14 -10.93
C GLU A 222 -7.29 4.28 -9.46
N VAL A 223 -6.01 4.57 -9.25
CA VAL A 223 -5.57 5.13 -7.97
C VAL A 223 -6.23 6.49 -7.89
N ASP A 224 -6.99 6.76 -6.83
CA ASP A 224 -7.49 8.11 -6.57
C ASP A 224 -6.28 9.03 -6.32
N LEU A 225 -5.77 9.60 -7.41
CA LEU A 225 -4.59 10.46 -7.41
C LEU A 225 -4.83 11.67 -6.51
N GLN A 226 -6.08 12.07 -6.29
CA GLN A 226 -6.42 13.21 -5.45
C GLN A 226 -6.25 12.89 -3.95
N LYS A 227 -6.40 11.62 -3.54
CA LYS A 227 -6.03 11.17 -2.18
C LYS A 227 -4.52 11.14 -1.97
N LYS A 228 -3.76 10.65 -2.96
CA LYS A 228 -2.29 10.58 -2.87
C LYS A 228 -1.64 11.97 -2.95
N PHE A 229 -2.15 12.83 -3.83
CA PHE A 229 -1.69 14.20 -4.05
C PHE A 229 -2.78 15.17 -3.57
N TYR A 230 -2.95 15.26 -2.26
CA TYR A 230 -4.02 16.05 -1.62
C TYR A 230 -3.54 17.43 -1.12
N LEU A 231 -2.23 17.68 -1.12
CA LEU A 231 -1.67 18.91 -0.57
C LEU A 231 -1.48 19.97 -1.65
N SER A 232 -2.16 21.11 -1.50
CA SER A 232 -1.84 22.29 -2.31
C SER A 232 -0.46 22.84 -1.94
N ALA A 233 0.14 23.67 -2.80
CA ALA A 233 1.40 24.36 -2.49
C ALA A 233 1.35 25.09 -1.13
N THR A 234 0.22 25.72 -0.81
CA THR A 234 -0.02 26.38 0.48
C THR A 234 -0.13 25.37 1.63
N GLY A 235 -0.78 24.22 1.40
CA GLY A 235 -0.89 23.14 2.38
C GLY A 235 0.46 22.51 2.72
N LEU A 236 1.30 22.30 1.70
CA LEU A 236 2.66 21.81 1.84
C LEU A 236 3.53 22.79 2.64
N ALA A 237 3.49 24.09 2.31
CA ALA A 237 4.21 25.13 3.06
C ALA A 237 3.86 25.13 4.56
N LYS A 238 2.56 25.03 4.88
CA LYS A 238 2.07 24.92 6.27
C LYS A 238 2.60 23.67 6.98
N LYS A 239 2.61 22.52 6.31
CA LYS A 239 3.09 21.24 6.89
C LYS A 239 4.59 21.25 7.21
N VAL A 240 5.38 21.94 6.39
CA VAL A 240 6.83 22.09 6.56
C VAL A 240 7.18 23.30 7.42
N LYS A 241 6.18 24.06 7.90
CA LYS A 241 6.33 25.27 8.72
C LYS A 241 7.20 26.36 8.05
N LEU A 242 7.11 26.47 6.74
CA LEU A 242 7.76 27.53 5.96
C LEU A 242 6.72 28.54 5.44
N THR A 243 7.17 29.75 5.17
CA THR A 243 6.35 30.71 4.41
C THR A 243 6.20 30.20 2.97
N ALA A 244 5.07 30.51 2.33
CA ALA A 244 4.78 30.09 0.95
C ALA A 244 5.94 30.32 -0.04
N PRO A 245 6.60 31.51 -0.07
CA PRO A 245 7.68 31.71 -1.01
C PRO A 245 8.96 30.96 -0.62
N ARG A 246 9.27 30.79 0.68
CA ARG A 246 10.42 29.96 1.11
C ARG A 246 10.22 28.48 0.79
N SER A 247 8.98 27.99 0.95
CA SER A 247 8.60 26.65 0.53
C SER A 247 8.75 26.47 -0.98
N HIS A 248 8.35 27.46 -1.79
CA HIS A 248 8.58 27.44 -3.23
C HIS A 248 10.07 27.36 -3.60
N ALA A 249 10.93 28.19 -2.99
CA ALA A 249 12.37 28.17 -3.24
C ALA A 249 12.99 26.80 -2.91
N LEU A 250 12.58 26.19 -1.78
CA LEU A 250 13.05 24.87 -1.40
C LEU A 250 12.55 23.76 -2.35
N ARG A 251 11.29 23.84 -2.82
CA ARG A 251 10.75 22.89 -3.81
C ARG A 251 11.53 22.92 -5.13
N MET A 252 11.86 24.13 -5.59
CA MET A 252 12.69 24.33 -6.78
C MET A 252 14.10 23.77 -6.59
N HIS A 253 14.73 24.06 -5.45
CA HIS A 253 16.07 23.58 -5.15
C HIS A 253 16.16 22.05 -5.06
N LEU A 254 15.12 21.39 -4.53
CA LEU A 254 15.06 19.93 -4.38
C LEU A 254 14.46 19.20 -5.60
N GLY A 255 14.02 19.92 -6.64
CA GLY A 255 13.38 19.35 -7.82
C GLY A 255 12.02 18.68 -7.55
N ILE A 256 11.31 19.08 -6.48
CA ILE A 256 10.07 18.43 -6.02
C ILE A 256 8.95 18.55 -7.05
N ASP A 257 8.86 19.69 -7.74
CA ASP A 257 7.79 19.95 -8.70
C ASP A 257 7.94 19.12 -9.98
N ALA A 258 9.14 18.62 -10.27
CA ALA A 258 9.46 17.76 -11.41
C ALA A 258 9.45 16.25 -11.06
N ASP A 259 9.42 15.90 -9.78
CA ASP A 259 9.43 14.51 -9.31
C ASP A 259 8.01 13.91 -9.33
N PRO A 260 7.73 12.90 -10.18
CA PRO A 260 6.41 12.27 -10.28
C PRO A 260 5.94 11.57 -8.98
N ALA A 261 6.86 11.25 -8.06
CA ALA A 261 6.50 10.68 -6.76
C ALA A 261 6.06 11.75 -5.75
N CYS A 262 6.43 13.01 -5.97
CA CYS A 262 6.21 14.13 -5.06
C CYS A 262 5.15 15.13 -5.53
N CYS A 263 5.06 15.38 -6.84
CA CYS A 263 4.17 16.36 -7.45
C CYS A 263 3.32 15.75 -8.58
N ARG A 264 2.05 16.12 -8.62
CA ARG A 264 1.16 15.85 -9.75
C ARG A 264 0.38 17.10 -10.09
N VAL A 265 0.30 17.43 -11.38
CA VAL A 265 -0.50 18.54 -11.87
C VAL A 265 -1.85 18.02 -12.33
N PHE A 266 -2.92 18.50 -11.70
CA PHE A 266 -4.29 18.26 -12.15
C PHE A 266 -4.72 19.37 -13.09
N GLU A 267 -5.18 19.02 -14.29
CA GLU A 267 -5.64 19.99 -15.28
C GLU A 267 -7.17 19.98 -15.34
N PHE A 268 -7.78 21.13 -15.03
CA PHE A 268 -9.22 21.35 -15.11
C PHE A 268 -9.49 22.46 -16.15
N GLY A 269 -9.73 22.06 -17.39
CA GLY A 269 -9.80 22.99 -18.51
C GLY A 269 -8.45 23.69 -18.72
N LYS A 270 -8.42 25.02 -18.58
CA LYS A 270 -7.18 25.82 -18.70
C LYS A 270 -6.42 25.97 -17.38
N ALA A 271 -7.00 25.55 -16.25
CA ALA A 271 -6.40 25.72 -14.94
C ALA A 271 -5.52 24.52 -14.57
N LYS A 272 -4.25 24.80 -14.23
CA LYS A 272 -3.29 23.81 -13.75
C LYS A 272 -3.17 23.89 -12.24
N HIS A 273 -3.49 22.79 -11.56
CA HIS A 273 -3.46 22.67 -10.11
C HIS A 273 -2.37 21.69 -9.68
N PRO A 274 -1.14 22.16 -9.40
CA PRO A 274 -0.10 21.33 -8.81
C PRO A 274 -0.48 20.94 -7.37
N GLN A 275 -0.49 19.65 -7.11
CA GLN A 275 -0.75 19.05 -5.81
C GLN A 275 0.40 18.11 -5.43
N PHE A 276 0.64 17.97 -4.13
CA PHE A 276 1.81 17.31 -3.55
C PHE A 276 1.41 16.14 -2.67
N SER A 277 2.28 15.13 -2.61
CA SER A 277 2.13 13.95 -1.77
C SER A 277 2.84 14.12 -0.42
N ASP A 278 2.64 13.18 0.50
CA ASP A 278 3.40 13.14 1.75
C ASP A 278 4.90 12.87 1.54
N ASN A 279 5.30 12.31 0.39
CA ASN A 279 6.72 12.18 0.03
C ASN A 279 7.39 13.55 -0.15
N ALA A 280 6.67 14.52 -0.72
CA ALA A 280 7.15 15.90 -0.82
C ALA A 280 7.38 16.50 0.58
N VAL A 281 6.49 16.22 1.54
CA VAL A 281 6.63 16.68 2.93
C VAL A 281 7.86 16.04 3.58
N ALA A 282 8.05 14.73 3.40
CA ALA A 282 9.18 14.01 3.96
C ALA A 282 10.51 14.54 3.42
N ARG A 283 10.65 14.64 2.09
CA ARG A 283 11.88 15.16 1.45
C ARG A 283 12.20 16.59 1.87
N MET A 284 11.19 17.47 1.97
CA MET A 284 11.43 18.84 2.43
C MET A 284 11.83 18.90 3.91
N LYS A 285 11.30 18.03 4.77
CA LYS A 285 11.68 17.98 6.18
C LYS A 285 13.07 17.40 6.36
N GLU A 286 13.39 16.30 5.69
CA GLU A 286 14.71 15.69 5.70
C GLU A 286 15.79 16.67 5.25
N ALA A 287 15.51 17.44 4.19
CA ALA A 287 16.38 18.53 3.74
C ALA A 287 16.63 19.60 4.82
N LEU A 288 15.59 20.00 5.55
CA LEU A 288 15.70 21.00 6.62
C LEU A 288 16.43 20.44 7.84
N ASP A 289 16.12 19.21 8.24
CA ASP A 289 16.74 18.52 9.37
C ASP A 289 18.21 18.17 9.07
N GLY A 290 18.54 17.93 7.80
CA GLY A 290 19.90 17.74 7.29
C GLY A 290 20.75 19.02 7.21
N GLY A 291 20.23 20.16 7.66
CA GLY A 291 20.99 21.40 7.81
C GLY A 291 21.13 22.24 6.54
N ILE A 292 20.22 22.10 5.57
CA ILE A 292 20.21 22.99 4.39
C ILE A 292 20.12 24.46 4.82
N ASP A 293 21.05 25.27 4.31
CA ASP A 293 21.03 26.71 4.51
C ASP A 293 19.92 27.35 3.67
N MET A 294 18.78 27.58 4.33
CA MET A 294 17.64 28.27 3.74
C MET A 294 17.95 29.70 3.31
N GLY A 295 18.98 30.35 3.86
CA GLY A 295 19.47 31.65 3.42
C GLY A 295 20.10 31.58 2.04
N ALA A 296 20.97 30.60 1.80
CA ALA A 296 21.57 30.34 0.49
C ALA A 296 20.52 29.91 -0.55
N VAL A 297 19.57 29.04 -0.18
CA VAL A 297 18.46 28.65 -1.05
C VAL A 297 17.58 29.85 -1.43
N TRP A 298 17.34 30.75 -0.48
CA TRP A 298 16.57 31.97 -0.72
C TRP A 298 17.30 33.00 -1.59
N ALA A 299 18.62 33.09 -1.49
CA ALA A 299 19.46 33.94 -2.33
C ALA A 299 19.52 33.45 -3.78
N ASN A 300 19.56 32.12 -3.99
CA ASN A 300 19.64 31.50 -5.32
C ASN A 300 18.29 31.33 -6.04
N ARG A 301 17.20 31.91 -5.51
CA ARG A 301 15.83 31.77 -6.04
C ARG A 301 15.64 32.22 -7.50
N GLY A 302 16.61 32.95 -8.07
CA GLY A 302 16.60 33.41 -9.47
C GLY A 302 17.53 32.65 -10.43
N GLN A 303 18.47 31.82 -9.94
CA GLN A 303 19.44 31.14 -10.81
C GLN A 303 18.89 29.83 -11.42
N VAL A 304 17.94 29.17 -10.75
CA VAL A 304 17.35 27.90 -11.24
C VAL A 304 16.37 28.12 -12.39
N ALA A 305 15.80 29.32 -12.54
CA ALA A 305 14.87 29.65 -13.61
C ALA A 305 15.51 29.67 -15.00
N PHE A 306 16.84 29.83 -15.11
CA PHE A 306 17.55 29.95 -16.39
C PHE A 306 18.07 28.62 -16.97
N ALA A 307 17.96 27.49 -16.24
CA ALA A 307 18.45 26.21 -16.74
C ALA A 307 17.42 25.43 -17.59
N GLY A 308 16.17 25.91 -17.70
CA GLY A 308 15.07 25.22 -18.37
C GLY A 308 14.71 25.69 -19.78
N GLU A 309 15.34 26.76 -20.30
CA GLU A 309 14.95 27.37 -21.59
C GLU A 309 16.07 27.40 -22.65
N ALA A 310 17.19 26.69 -22.42
CA ALA A 310 18.31 26.63 -23.37
C ALA A 310 18.54 25.21 -23.92
N ALA A 311 17.49 24.56 -24.42
CA ALA A 311 17.60 23.31 -25.16
C ALA A 311 16.52 23.17 -26.26
N THR A 312 16.32 24.21 -27.07
CA THR A 312 15.74 24.11 -28.42
C THR A 312 16.23 25.28 -29.27
N ALA A 313 17.34 25.06 -29.95
CA ALA A 313 17.68 25.62 -31.26
C ALA A 313 18.60 24.60 -31.96
#